data_AF-A0A956H725-F1
#
_entry.id   AF-A0A956H725-F1
#
_cell.length_a   1.000
_cell.length_b   1.000
_cell.length_c   1.000
_cell.angle_alpha   90.00
_cell.angle_beta   90.00
_cell.angle_gamma   90.00
#
_symmetry.space_group_name_H-M   'P 1'
#
loop_
_entity.id
_entity.type
_entity.pdbx_description
1 polymer ?
#
loop_
_entity_poly.entity_id
_entity_poly.type
_entity_poly.pdbx_seq_one_letter_code
_entity_poly.pdbx_strand_id
1 'polypeptide(L)'
;MPRAAQAKTRGGTKPNSRAALRLALWCCVALILWLWPGREAHANPDLEFRTIETEHFVIHYSPTSLTAREIDMVAADHEFAWHQLAEALGSGPTRKVESFIFENGKQRQALLGADRVEVSPPWRQQMYLSQRPWPHEVMPHELGHAFMGDIGDPLLGLPLANGRFNGALIEGVPTALAPRPADNLGPHEQAAILDRLDKRPPLASIMGAGFYGAAASRAYTAAGSFVLWLAQTRGWAVVAQLYANGGDFRASTGESVAELEVEWLAFLRKIPLRQQDIDAQAQRFERGSVFSRPCAHRVARLMADAGRARIRQEQDLALESQQTLCSIEPEHPGHFLGLASMQAQWGDLAGAAATLEALAGRDDLTSVYRALIEEQRGDTAMLAGALADAGERYAAALEY
;
A
#
# COMPACT_ATOMS: atom_id res chain seq x y z
N MET A 1 -41.44 32.46 33.92
CA MET A 1 -39.96 32.34 33.99
C MET A 1 -39.60 30.87 34.15
N PRO A 2 -38.92 30.29 33.14
CA PRO A 2 -37.74 29.50 33.44
C PRO A 2 -36.54 29.91 32.55
N ARG A 3 -35.35 29.80 33.13
CA ARG A 3 -34.04 30.21 32.59
C ARG A 3 -33.63 29.36 31.38
N ALA A 4 -33.28 30.02 30.29
CA ALA A 4 -32.54 29.44 29.18
C ALA A 4 -31.09 29.14 29.62
N ALA A 5 -30.66 27.89 29.46
CA ALA A 5 -29.27 27.49 29.62
C ALA A 5 -28.51 27.75 28.31
N GLN A 6 -27.58 28.72 28.33
CA GLN A 6 -26.61 28.93 27.26
C GLN A 6 -25.55 27.83 27.28
N ALA A 7 -25.51 27.01 26.23
CA ALA A 7 -24.40 26.10 25.97
C ALA A 7 -23.21 26.89 25.41
N LYS A 8 -22.10 26.95 26.17
CA LYS A 8 -20.82 27.48 25.72
C LYS A 8 -20.25 26.56 24.63
N THR A 9 -20.18 27.05 23.40
CA THR A 9 -19.38 26.46 22.33
C THR A 9 -17.89 26.56 22.68
N ARG A 10 -17.24 25.41 22.96
CA ARG A 10 -15.78 25.33 23.04
C ARG A 10 -15.21 25.49 21.64
N GLY A 11 -14.58 26.64 21.37
CA GLY A 11 -13.81 26.87 20.16
C GLY A 11 -12.63 25.90 20.09
N GLY A 12 -12.65 25.01 19.11
CA GLY A 12 -11.50 24.20 18.74
C GLY A 12 -10.42 25.12 18.17
N THR A 13 -9.31 25.26 18.90
CA THR A 13 -8.10 25.92 18.42
C THR A 13 -7.59 25.15 17.19
N LYS A 14 -7.59 25.78 16.02
CA LYS A 14 -6.93 25.25 14.82
C LYS A 14 -5.45 24.97 15.17
N PRO A 15 -4.91 23.78 14.85
CA PRO A 15 -3.51 23.49 15.14
C PRO A 15 -2.62 24.51 14.39
N ASN A 16 -1.71 25.10 15.15
CA ASN A 16 -0.85 26.19 14.70
C ASN A 16 0.01 25.69 13.52
N SER A 17 -0.19 26.23 12.32
CA SER A 17 0.44 25.73 11.08
C SER A 17 1.96 25.65 11.16
N ARG A 18 2.58 26.50 11.99
CA ARG A 18 4.02 26.49 12.29
C ARG A 18 4.47 25.29 13.13
N ALA A 19 3.61 24.75 13.99
CA ALA A 19 3.89 23.54 14.76
C ALA A 19 3.77 22.29 13.89
N ALA A 20 2.79 22.25 12.98
CA ALA A 20 2.66 21.18 11.98
C ALA A 20 3.84 21.17 11.00
N LEU A 21 4.28 22.35 10.52
CA LEU A 21 5.46 22.46 9.65
C LEU A 21 6.75 22.03 10.37
N ARG A 22 6.90 22.38 11.66
CA ARG A 22 8.04 21.95 12.47
C ARG A 22 8.01 20.45 12.73
N LEU A 23 6.85 19.87 13.02
CA LEU A 23 6.72 18.43 13.21
C LEU A 23 7.01 17.67 11.91
N ALA A 24 6.52 18.15 10.76
CA ALA A 24 6.83 17.58 9.45
C ALA A 24 8.33 17.70 9.13
N LEU A 25 8.95 18.85 9.39
CA LEU A 25 10.40 19.03 9.21
C LEU A 25 11.21 18.12 10.14
N TRP A 26 10.79 17.95 11.40
CA TRP A 26 11.43 17.04 12.34
C TRP A 26 11.21 15.57 11.96
N CYS A 27 10.05 15.20 11.42
CA CYS A 27 9.81 13.87 10.86
C CYS A 27 10.64 13.63 9.60
N CYS A 28 10.78 14.62 8.71
CA CYS A 28 11.66 14.53 7.55
C CYS A 28 13.13 14.45 7.95
N VAL A 29 13.58 15.26 8.91
CA VAL A 29 14.96 15.21 9.43
C VAL A 29 15.22 13.92 10.19
N ALA A 30 14.25 13.41 10.97
CA ALA A 30 14.36 12.12 11.63
C ALA A 30 14.36 10.98 10.60
N LEU A 31 13.53 11.04 9.55
CA LEU A 31 13.53 10.06 8.45
C LEU A 31 14.86 10.14 7.67
N ILE A 32 15.39 11.33 7.43
CA ILE A 32 16.69 11.54 6.77
C ILE A 32 17.83 11.03 7.65
N LEU A 33 17.83 11.30 8.95
CA LEU A 33 18.84 10.80 9.91
C LEU A 33 18.71 9.29 10.17
N TRP A 34 17.50 8.74 10.09
CA TRP A 34 17.22 7.31 10.20
C TRP A 34 17.57 6.55 8.92
N LEU A 35 17.42 7.21 7.76
CA LEU A 35 17.92 6.79 6.45
C LEU A 35 19.36 7.26 6.17
N TRP A 36 20.04 7.84 7.17
CA TRP A 36 21.48 8.14 7.19
C TRP A 36 22.21 7.06 8.01
N PRO A 37 22.25 5.78 7.58
CA PRO A 37 23.45 5.02 7.86
C PRO A 37 24.58 5.72 7.10
N GLY A 38 25.68 5.96 7.81
CA GLY A 38 26.90 6.51 7.24
C GLY A 38 27.41 5.68 6.06
N ARG A 39 28.49 6.16 5.46
CA ARG A 39 29.26 5.54 4.36
C ARG A 39 29.70 4.08 4.58
N GLU A 40 29.32 3.45 5.68
CA GLU A 40 29.69 2.10 6.10
C GLU A 40 28.47 1.36 6.66
N ALA A 41 27.38 1.25 5.91
CA ALA A 41 26.48 0.10 6.09
C ALA A 41 27.23 -1.13 5.58
N HIS A 42 28.21 -1.60 6.36
CA HIS A 42 28.73 -2.95 6.20
C HIS A 42 27.51 -3.87 6.23
N ALA A 43 27.32 -4.59 5.12
CA ALA A 43 26.54 -5.80 5.10
C ALA A 43 26.80 -6.55 6.41
N ASN A 44 25.73 -6.92 7.12
CA ASN A 44 25.85 -7.92 8.17
C ASN A 44 26.72 -9.06 7.60
N PRO A 45 27.90 -9.36 8.18
CA PRO A 45 28.84 -10.32 7.62
C PRO A 45 28.25 -11.74 7.52
N ASP A 46 27.12 -11.99 8.18
CA ASP A 46 26.36 -13.25 8.07
C ASP A 46 25.41 -13.30 6.86
N LEU A 47 25.23 -12.19 6.12
CA LEU A 47 24.43 -12.15 4.89
C LEU A 47 25.35 -12.29 3.68
N GLU A 48 25.64 -13.53 3.29
CA GLU A 48 26.33 -13.81 2.04
C GLU A 48 25.44 -13.43 0.85
N PHE A 49 25.69 -12.27 0.24
CA PHE A 49 25.15 -11.94 -1.07
C PHE A 49 26.07 -12.43 -2.17
N ARG A 50 25.48 -12.92 -3.26
CA ARG A 50 26.11 -12.98 -4.58
C ARG A 50 25.65 -11.79 -5.39
N THR A 51 26.46 -11.43 -6.37
CA THR A 51 26.19 -10.31 -7.26
C THR A 51 26.23 -10.77 -8.71
N ILE A 52 25.29 -10.30 -9.51
CA ILE A 52 25.38 -10.30 -10.97
C ILE A 52 25.29 -8.86 -11.45
N GLU A 53 26.05 -8.53 -12.50
CA GLU A 53 26.06 -7.22 -13.11
C GLU A 53 25.49 -7.32 -14.52
N THR A 54 24.65 -6.35 -14.87
CA THR A 54 23.99 -6.21 -16.18
C THR A 54 24.36 -4.84 -16.78
N GLU A 55 23.70 -4.41 -17.85
CA GLU A 55 23.99 -3.09 -18.44
C GLU A 55 23.63 -1.97 -17.46
N HIS A 56 22.47 -2.09 -16.81
CA HIS A 56 21.90 -1.02 -15.98
C HIS A 56 21.81 -1.37 -14.48
N PHE A 57 22.11 -2.61 -14.08
CA PHE A 57 21.98 -3.04 -12.68
C PHE A 57 23.21 -3.74 -12.12
N VAL A 58 23.35 -3.60 -10.81
CA VAL A 58 24.11 -4.50 -9.95
C VAL A 58 23.09 -5.18 -9.03
N ILE A 59 22.89 -6.49 -9.18
CA ILE A 59 21.84 -7.24 -8.46
C ILE A 59 22.48 -8.12 -7.40
N HIS A 60 22.14 -7.85 -6.13
CA HIS A 60 22.57 -8.59 -4.95
C HIS A 60 21.48 -9.55 -4.49
N TYR A 61 21.80 -10.84 -4.36
CA TYR A 61 20.84 -11.87 -3.98
C TYR A 61 21.50 -12.96 -3.11
N SER A 62 20.70 -13.64 -2.27
CA SER A 62 21.18 -14.77 -1.46
C SER A 62 21.47 -15.99 -2.35
N PRO A 63 22.62 -16.68 -2.23
CA PRO A 63 22.98 -17.83 -3.07
C PRO A 63 22.06 -19.04 -2.92
N THR A 64 21.31 -19.12 -1.82
CA THR A 64 20.38 -20.21 -1.52
C THR A 64 18.92 -19.86 -1.83
N SER A 65 18.65 -18.64 -2.29
CA SER A 65 17.29 -18.12 -2.54
C SER A 65 16.64 -18.66 -3.82
N LEU A 66 15.33 -18.44 -3.97
CA LEU A 66 14.63 -18.70 -5.23
C LEU A 66 15.24 -17.84 -6.36
N THR A 67 15.54 -16.58 -6.06
CA THR A 67 16.19 -15.63 -6.96
C THR A 67 17.47 -16.20 -7.56
N ALA A 68 18.29 -16.91 -6.77
CA ALA A 68 19.53 -17.52 -7.27
C ALA A 68 19.28 -18.61 -8.34
N ARG A 69 18.15 -19.32 -8.26
CA ARG A 69 17.79 -20.36 -9.23
C ARG A 69 17.29 -19.80 -10.55
N GLU A 70 16.77 -18.57 -10.52
CA GLU A 70 16.12 -17.90 -11.65
C GLU A 70 16.85 -16.59 -12.04
N ILE A 71 18.12 -16.45 -11.65
CA ILE A 71 18.83 -15.15 -11.69
C ILE A 71 18.90 -14.55 -13.09
N ASP A 72 19.04 -15.37 -14.12
CA ASP A 72 19.07 -14.90 -15.52
C ASP A 72 17.70 -14.30 -15.94
N MET A 73 16.60 -14.92 -15.51
CA MET A 73 15.25 -14.40 -15.75
C MET A 73 15.00 -13.12 -14.96
N VAL A 74 15.45 -13.08 -13.69
CA VAL A 74 15.37 -11.88 -12.84
C VAL A 74 16.16 -10.73 -13.45
N ALA A 75 17.38 -10.97 -13.92
CA ALA A 75 18.21 -9.97 -14.60
C ALA A 75 17.54 -9.44 -15.88
N ALA A 76 16.98 -10.35 -16.71
CA ALA A 76 16.24 -9.96 -17.90
C ALA A 76 14.99 -9.12 -17.58
N ASP A 77 14.27 -9.43 -16.48
CA ASP A 77 13.12 -8.65 -16.01
C ASP A 77 13.50 -7.22 -15.63
N HIS A 78 14.63 -7.06 -14.93
CA HIS A 78 15.15 -5.75 -14.54
C HIS A 78 15.48 -4.90 -15.77
N GLU A 79 16.19 -5.49 -16.75
CA GLU A 79 16.54 -4.81 -17.99
C GLU A 79 15.31 -4.48 -18.83
N PHE A 80 14.33 -5.38 -18.89
CA PHE A 80 13.06 -5.13 -19.57
C PHE A 80 12.28 -3.98 -18.93
N ALA A 81 12.17 -3.95 -17.60
CA ALA A 81 11.53 -2.85 -16.88
C ALA A 81 12.29 -1.53 -17.07
N TRP A 82 13.63 -1.57 -17.06
CA TRP A 82 14.45 -0.40 -17.36
C TRP A 82 14.15 0.19 -18.73
N HIS A 83 14.12 -0.64 -19.77
CA HIS A 83 13.83 -0.17 -21.12
C HIS A 83 12.44 0.47 -21.24
N GLN A 84 11.41 -0.12 -20.62
CA GLN A 84 10.07 0.47 -20.61
C GLN A 84 10.04 1.85 -19.93
N LEU A 85 10.70 1.99 -18.78
CA LEU A 85 10.74 3.26 -18.04
C LEU A 85 11.58 4.31 -18.78
N ALA A 86 12.71 3.92 -19.37
CA ALA A 86 13.58 4.79 -20.16
C ALA A 86 12.90 5.27 -21.45
N GLU A 87 12.12 4.41 -22.11
CA GLU A 87 11.32 4.81 -23.27
C GLU A 87 10.25 5.84 -22.88
N ALA A 88 9.56 5.63 -21.75
CA ALA A 88 8.53 6.55 -21.26
C ALA A 88 9.10 7.93 -20.91
N LEU A 89 10.23 7.98 -20.19
CA LEU A 89 10.84 9.23 -19.71
C LEU A 89 11.80 9.87 -20.72
N GLY A 90 12.22 9.14 -21.75
CA GLY A 90 13.23 9.57 -22.73
C GLY A 90 14.67 9.53 -22.22
N SER A 91 14.90 9.14 -20.97
CA SER A 91 16.22 8.99 -20.36
C SER A 91 16.16 8.02 -19.17
N GLY A 92 17.30 7.43 -18.81
CA GLY A 92 17.45 6.61 -17.61
C GLY A 92 18.43 7.21 -16.60
N PRO A 93 18.50 6.63 -15.39
CA PRO A 93 19.49 6.99 -14.38
C PRO A 93 20.92 7.00 -14.93
N THR A 94 21.71 7.95 -14.46
CA THR A 94 23.11 8.15 -14.87
C THR A 94 24.08 7.11 -14.32
N ARG A 95 23.67 6.34 -13.31
CA ARG A 95 24.46 5.26 -12.69
C ARG A 95 23.65 3.97 -12.72
N LYS A 96 24.34 2.84 -12.56
CA LYS A 96 23.67 1.54 -12.39
C LYS A 96 22.86 1.56 -11.10
N VAL A 97 21.69 0.95 -11.16
CA VAL A 97 20.83 0.79 -9.98
C VAL A 97 21.24 -0.45 -9.20
N GLU A 98 21.49 -0.28 -7.91
CA GLU A 98 21.81 -1.39 -7.00
C GLU A 98 20.50 -2.06 -6.55
N SER A 99 20.22 -3.28 -7.00
CA SER A 99 19.04 -4.05 -6.63
C SER A 99 19.39 -5.07 -5.56
N PHE A 100 18.88 -4.89 -4.35
CA PHE A 100 19.08 -5.82 -3.24
C PHE A 100 17.82 -6.67 -3.04
N ILE A 101 17.92 -7.97 -3.30
CA ILE A 101 16.81 -8.92 -3.20
C ILE A 101 16.97 -9.77 -1.94
N PHE A 102 16.11 -9.52 -0.94
CA PHE A 102 16.16 -10.20 0.36
C PHE A 102 15.33 -11.47 0.39
N GLU A 103 15.89 -12.53 0.98
CA GLU A 103 15.20 -13.83 1.10
C GLU A 103 14.03 -13.77 2.09
N ASN A 104 14.15 -12.98 3.16
CA ASN A 104 13.09 -12.81 4.13
C ASN A 104 13.16 -11.44 4.85
N GLY A 105 12.04 -11.06 5.48
CA GLY A 105 11.92 -9.80 6.21
C GLY A 105 12.88 -9.64 7.39
N LYS A 106 13.40 -10.75 7.96
CA LYS A 106 14.43 -10.70 9.02
C LYS A 106 15.77 -10.19 8.49
N GLN A 107 16.18 -10.62 7.29
CA GLN A 107 17.40 -10.10 6.63
C GLN A 107 17.26 -8.60 6.34
N ARG A 108 16.08 -8.18 5.87
CA ARG A 108 15.76 -6.77 5.61
C ARG A 108 15.75 -5.94 6.89
N GLN A 109 15.13 -6.43 7.97
CA GLN A 109 15.07 -5.76 9.26
C GLN A 109 16.47 -5.58 9.88
N ALA A 110 17.34 -6.57 9.72
CA ALA A 110 18.72 -6.51 10.21
C ALA A 110 19.57 -5.43 9.50
N LEU A 111 19.29 -5.13 8.23
CA LEU A 111 20.05 -4.18 7.42
C LEU A 111 19.41 -2.78 7.34
N LEU A 112 18.08 -2.70 7.33
CA LEU A 112 17.33 -1.47 7.05
C LEU A 112 16.48 -0.99 8.24
N GLY A 113 16.44 -1.75 9.34
CA GLY A 113 15.60 -1.44 10.51
C GLY A 113 14.09 -1.58 10.27
N ALA A 114 13.67 -2.04 9.08
CA ALA A 114 12.26 -2.22 8.70
C ALA A 114 12.02 -3.58 8.01
N ASP A 115 11.00 -4.31 8.47
CA ASP A 115 10.67 -5.69 8.05
C ASP A 115 9.84 -5.76 6.75
N ARG A 116 9.05 -4.73 6.43
CA ARG A 116 7.98 -4.79 5.39
C ARG A 116 7.95 -3.65 4.37
N VAL A 117 8.99 -2.81 4.33
CA VAL A 117 9.01 -1.67 3.41
C VAL A 117 9.99 -1.97 2.29
N GLU A 118 9.48 -2.01 1.06
CA GLU A 118 10.30 -1.88 -0.14
C GLU A 118 10.57 -0.38 -0.28
N VAL A 119 11.85 -0.02 -0.27
CA VAL A 119 12.29 1.38 -0.24
C VAL A 119 13.30 1.53 -1.36
N SER A 120 13.20 2.62 -2.10
CA SER A 120 14.20 3.01 -3.07
C SER A 120 14.63 4.44 -2.76
N PRO A 121 15.69 4.64 -1.93
CA PRO A 121 16.17 5.98 -1.63
C PRO A 121 16.73 6.61 -2.91
N PRO A 122 16.04 7.60 -3.53
CA PRO A 122 16.38 8.01 -4.90
C PRO A 122 17.81 8.52 -5.03
N TRP A 123 18.33 9.19 -4.00
CA TRP A 123 19.71 9.69 -3.93
C TRP A 123 20.79 8.58 -3.96
N ARG A 124 20.49 7.37 -3.49
CA ARG A 124 21.45 6.26 -3.52
C ARG A 124 21.39 5.46 -4.82
N GLN A 125 20.33 5.60 -5.62
CA GLN A 125 20.01 4.73 -6.76
C GLN A 125 20.06 3.25 -6.38
N GLN A 126 19.37 2.92 -5.29
CA GLN A 126 19.26 1.56 -4.78
C GLN A 126 17.79 1.21 -4.68
N MET A 127 17.45 -0.06 -4.88
CA MET A 127 16.13 -0.62 -4.61
C MET A 127 16.25 -1.82 -3.68
N TYR A 128 15.31 -1.95 -2.76
CA TYR A 128 15.28 -3.02 -1.76
C TYR A 128 14.05 -3.91 -1.96
N LEU A 129 14.22 -5.04 -2.63
CA LEU A 129 13.16 -5.95 -3.06
C LEU A 129 13.06 -7.19 -2.18
N SER A 130 11.85 -7.74 -2.04
CA SER A 130 11.67 -9.06 -1.42
C SER A 130 11.82 -10.12 -2.49
N GLN A 131 12.37 -11.29 -2.19
CA GLN A 131 12.30 -12.39 -3.15
C GLN A 131 10.83 -12.69 -3.47
N ARG A 132 10.50 -12.73 -4.77
CA ARG A 132 9.21 -13.13 -5.33
C ARG A 132 9.47 -13.85 -6.65
N PRO A 133 8.57 -14.73 -7.10
CA PRO A 133 8.67 -15.32 -8.43
C PRO A 133 8.72 -14.25 -9.52
N TRP A 134 9.40 -14.57 -10.61
CA TRP A 134 9.32 -13.78 -11.83
C TRP A 134 7.94 -13.92 -12.51
N PRO A 135 7.38 -12.85 -13.11
CA PRO A 135 7.85 -11.47 -13.12
C PRO A 135 7.63 -10.74 -11.78
N HIS A 136 8.57 -9.86 -11.39
CA HIS A 136 8.54 -9.25 -10.06
C HIS A 136 7.54 -8.08 -10.01
N GLU A 137 6.39 -8.32 -9.37
CA GLU A 137 5.24 -7.40 -9.40
C GLU A 137 5.50 -5.97 -8.88
N VAL A 138 6.43 -5.75 -7.94
CA VAL A 138 6.70 -4.40 -7.38
C VAL A 138 7.96 -3.75 -7.98
N MET A 139 8.82 -4.52 -8.64
CA MET A 139 10.14 -4.04 -9.03
C MET A 139 10.06 -2.86 -10.01
N PRO A 140 9.17 -2.85 -11.01
CA PRO A 140 9.04 -1.69 -11.90
C PRO A 140 8.61 -0.40 -11.16
N HIS A 141 7.82 -0.50 -10.08
CA HIS A 141 7.48 0.65 -9.24
C HIS A 141 8.72 1.15 -8.48
N GLU A 142 9.48 0.25 -7.85
CA GLU A 142 10.71 0.63 -7.14
C GLU A 142 11.77 1.22 -8.08
N LEU A 143 11.89 0.67 -9.29
CA LEU A 143 12.75 1.22 -10.33
C LEU A 143 12.30 2.64 -10.73
N GLY A 144 11.00 2.90 -10.78
CA GLY A 144 10.46 4.24 -11.02
C GLY A 144 11.00 5.29 -10.04
N HIS A 145 11.15 4.95 -8.75
CA HIS A 145 11.78 5.85 -7.79
C HIS A 145 13.25 6.15 -8.12
N ALA A 146 14.01 5.15 -8.60
CA ALA A 146 15.41 5.35 -9.01
C ALA A 146 15.51 6.25 -10.25
N PHE A 147 14.60 6.10 -11.22
CA PHE A 147 14.49 6.99 -12.39
C PHE A 147 14.22 8.45 -12.00
N MET A 148 13.42 8.67 -10.96
CA MET A 148 13.14 10.02 -10.48
C MET A 148 14.29 10.63 -9.67
N GLY A 149 15.27 9.83 -9.24
CA GLY A 149 16.39 10.29 -8.43
C GLY A 149 17.22 11.40 -9.09
N ASP A 150 17.45 11.29 -10.40
CA ASP A 150 18.22 12.28 -11.17
C ASP A 150 17.37 13.48 -11.62
N ILE A 151 16.04 13.39 -11.51
CA ILE A 151 15.08 14.45 -11.87
C ILE A 151 14.72 15.32 -10.66
N GLY A 152 14.69 14.73 -9.46
CA GLY A 152 14.36 15.41 -8.23
C GLY A 152 15.43 16.40 -7.76
N ASP A 153 15.31 16.84 -6.50
CA ASP A 153 16.27 17.75 -5.91
C ASP A 153 17.68 17.13 -5.84
N PRO A 154 18.76 17.93 -5.95
CA PRO A 154 20.11 17.39 -6.05
C PRO A 154 20.60 16.59 -4.83
N LEU A 155 19.95 16.72 -3.67
CA LEU A 155 20.39 16.09 -2.43
C LEU A 155 19.68 14.74 -2.20
N LEU A 156 18.36 14.71 -2.40
CA LEU A 156 17.52 13.56 -2.06
C LEU A 156 16.83 12.94 -3.28
N GLY A 157 16.86 13.57 -4.45
CA GLY A 157 16.11 13.10 -5.63
C GLY A 157 14.60 13.09 -5.40
N LEU A 158 14.10 13.97 -4.52
CA LEU A 158 12.69 14.11 -4.17
C LEU A 158 12.08 15.33 -4.88
N PRO A 159 10.74 15.43 -4.99
CA PRO A 159 10.10 16.61 -5.56
C PRO A 159 10.11 17.74 -4.53
N LEU A 160 11.28 18.35 -4.34
CA LEU A 160 11.58 19.41 -3.40
C LEU A 160 12.16 20.63 -4.12
N ALA A 161 11.39 21.71 -4.23
CA ALA A 161 11.90 22.97 -4.77
C ALA A 161 11.14 24.17 -4.19
N ASN A 162 11.83 25.28 -3.97
CA ASN A 162 11.22 26.55 -3.52
C ASN A 162 10.31 26.39 -2.28
N GLY A 163 10.72 25.55 -1.33
CA GLY A 163 9.96 25.23 -0.11
C GLY A 163 8.71 24.36 -0.33
N ARG A 164 8.52 23.81 -1.53
CA ARG A 164 7.46 22.85 -1.87
C ARG A 164 7.96 21.43 -1.71
N PHE A 165 7.03 20.54 -1.41
CA PHE A 165 7.22 19.11 -1.31
C PHE A 165 5.94 18.43 -1.76
N ASN A 166 6.03 17.40 -2.60
CA ASN A 166 4.86 16.67 -3.06
C ASN A 166 4.99 15.15 -2.87
N GLY A 167 4.45 14.64 -1.76
CA GLY A 167 4.45 13.21 -1.45
C GLY A 167 3.64 12.38 -2.44
N ALA A 168 2.58 12.93 -3.02
CA ALA A 168 1.79 12.24 -4.05
C ALA A 168 2.57 12.03 -5.35
N LEU A 169 3.53 12.90 -5.69
CA LEU A 169 4.38 12.68 -6.86
C LEU A 169 5.45 11.61 -6.62
N ILE A 170 5.96 11.50 -5.39
CA ILE A 170 6.94 10.45 -5.03
C ILE A 170 6.38 9.07 -5.36
N GLU A 171 5.12 8.81 -5.01
CA GLU A 171 4.49 7.51 -5.21
C GLU A 171 3.70 7.43 -6.52
N GLY A 172 3.06 8.54 -6.91
CA GLY A 172 2.22 8.60 -8.09
C GLY A 172 2.98 8.47 -9.41
N VAL A 173 4.19 9.04 -9.50
CA VAL A 173 5.02 8.92 -10.72
C VAL A 173 5.45 7.48 -10.97
N PRO A 174 6.05 6.76 -10.01
CA PRO A 174 6.36 5.34 -10.20
C PRO A 174 5.14 4.46 -10.45
N THR A 175 4.01 4.71 -9.76
CA THR A 175 2.77 3.98 -10.04
C THR A 175 2.25 4.23 -11.45
N ALA A 176 2.45 5.42 -12.00
CA ALA A 176 2.08 5.76 -13.38
C ALA A 176 3.04 5.16 -14.42
N LEU A 177 4.34 5.08 -14.11
CA LEU A 177 5.35 4.45 -14.97
C LEU A 177 5.21 2.92 -15.01
N ALA A 178 4.81 2.34 -13.89
CA ALA A 178 4.59 0.91 -13.71
C ALA A 178 3.12 0.60 -13.36
N PRO A 179 2.18 0.88 -14.29
CA PRO A 179 0.76 0.73 -14.02
C PRO A 179 0.43 -0.75 -13.79
N ARG A 180 -0.16 -1.05 -12.62
CA ARG A 180 -0.57 -2.41 -12.28
C ARG A 180 -2.08 -2.59 -12.31
N PRO A 181 -2.58 -3.53 -13.14
CA PRO A 181 -3.94 -3.99 -13.01
C PRO A 181 -4.16 -4.64 -11.64
N ALA A 182 -5.34 -4.43 -11.05
CA ALA A 182 -5.80 -5.17 -9.88
C ALA A 182 -7.20 -5.69 -10.20
N ASP A 183 -7.44 -6.98 -10.00
CA ASP A 183 -8.72 -7.63 -10.32
C ASP A 183 -9.17 -7.36 -11.77
N ASN A 184 -8.22 -7.41 -12.71
CA ASN A 184 -8.38 -7.08 -14.13
C ASN A 184 -8.76 -5.62 -14.43
N LEU A 185 -8.64 -4.72 -13.46
CA LEU A 185 -8.92 -3.29 -13.62
C LEU A 185 -7.62 -2.51 -13.73
N GLY A 186 -7.45 -1.75 -14.81
CA GLY A 186 -6.35 -0.81 -14.98
C GLY A 186 -6.38 0.34 -13.96
N PRO A 187 -5.30 1.15 -13.87
CA PRO A 187 -5.22 2.22 -12.87
C PRO A 187 -6.36 3.24 -12.96
N HIS A 188 -6.80 3.59 -14.18
CA HIS A 188 -7.91 4.52 -14.38
C HIS A 188 -9.27 3.92 -14.00
N GLU A 189 -9.48 2.63 -14.23
CA GLU A 189 -10.70 1.94 -13.81
C GLU A 189 -10.77 1.87 -12.29
N GLN A 190 -9.66 1.53 -11.62
CA GLN A 190 -9.56 1.56 -10.16
C GLN A 190 -9.88 2.95 -9.60
N ALA A 191 -9.36 4.02 -10.21
CA ALA A 191 -9.65 5.40 -9.77
C ALA A 191 -11.08 5.84 -10.09
N ALA A 192 -11.66 5.40 -11.22
CA ALA A 192 -13.05 5.66 -11.56
C ALA A 192 -14.01 4.97 -10.57
N ILE A 193 -13.69 3.74 -10.13
CA ILE A 193 -14.45 3.06 -9.07
C ILE A 193 -14.33 3.84 -7.75
N LEU A 194 -13.11 4.26 -7.38
CA LEU A 194 -12.88 5.07 -6.17
C LEU A 194 -13.70 6.37 -6.18
N ASP A 195 -13.86 7.02 -7.34
CA ASP A 195 -14.71 8.21 -7.53
C ASP A 195 -16.21 7.86 -7.43
N ARG A 196 -16.67 6.78 -8.06
CA ARG A 196 -18.08 6.33 -7.99
C ARG A 196 -18.53 5.94 -6.59
N LEU A 197 -17.59 5.44 -5.77
CA LEU A 197 -17.83 5.12 -4.37
C LEU A 197 -17.81 6.35 -3.44
N ASP A 198 -17.54 7.56 -3.98
CA ASP A 198 -17.38 8.80 -3.22
C ASP A 198 -16.30 8.71 -2.12
N LYS A 199 -15.26 7.90 -2.37
CA LYS A 199 -14.15 7.68 -1.41
C LYS A 199 -12.86 8.38 -1.84
N ARG A 200 -12.84 8.96 -3.03
CA ARG A 200 -11.66 9.62 -3.58
C ARG A 200 -11.28 10.84 -2.74
N PRO A 201 -10.01 10.94 -2.30
CA PRO A 201 -9.53 12.16 -1.67
C PRO A 201 -9.42 13.30 -2.71
N PRO A 202 -9.77 14.54 -2.36
CA PRO A 202 -9.55 15.69 -3.25
C PRO A 202 -8.05 15.82 -3.58
N LEU A 203 -7.70 16.05 -4.86
CA LEU A 203 -6.28 16.16 -5.26
C LEU A 203 -5.58 17.32 -4.56
N ALA A 204 -6.27 18.45 -4.36
CA ALA A 204 -5.75 19.58 -3.59
C ALA A 204 -5.35 19.22 -2.14
N SER A 205 -5.91 18.13 -1.58
CA SER A 205 -5.57 17.67 -0.22
C SER A 205 -4.38 16.71 -0.18
N ILE A 206 -4.15 15.93 -1.26
CA ILE A 206 -3.09 14.92 -1.29
C ILE A 206 -1.86 15.34 -2.10
N MET A 207 -1.97 16.27 -3.04
CA MET A 207 -0.87 16.77 -3.88
C MET A 207 0.06 17.68 -3.09
N GLY A 208 0.79 17.10 -2.15
CA GLY A 208 1.61 17.76 -1.14
C GLY A 208 1.97 16.80 0.00
N ALA A 209 2.29 17.34 1.18
CA ALA A 209 2.52 16.53 2.38
C ALA A 209 1.24 15.83 2.92
N GLY A 210 0.05 16.32 2.53
CA GLY A 210 -1.23 15.74 2.94
C GLY A 210 -1.47 14.32 2.41
N PHE A 211 -0.70 13.88 1.40
CA PHE A 211 -0.69 12.52 0.90
C PHE A 211 -0.62 11.48 2.01
N TYR A 212 0.30 11.66 2.96
CA TYR A 212 0.50 10.72 4.06
C TYR A 212 -0.69 10.70 5.03
N GLY A 213 -1.44 11.79 5.16
CA GLY A 213 -2.62 11.82 6.03
C GLY A 213 -3.80 10.98 5.51
N ALA A 214 -3.87 10.77 4.20
CA ALA A 214 -4.98 10.05 3.56
C ALA A 214 -4.84 8.52 3.69
N ALA A 215 -5.95 7.80 3.46
CA ALA A 215 -5.90 6.34 3.38
C ALA A 215 -5.03 5.89 2.22
N ALA A 216 -4.00 5.07 2.50
CA ALA A 216 -2.97 4.72 1.54
C ALA A 216 -3.55 4.12 0.24
N SER A 217 -4.49 3.18 0.32
CA SER A 217 -5.13 2.62 -0.88
C SER A 217 -5.79 3.68 -1.75
N ARG A 218 -6.47 4.64 -1.14
CA ARG A 218 -7.17 5.72 -1.87
C ARG A 218 -6.20 6.74 -2.44
N ALA A 219 -5.19 7.12 -1.66
CA ALA A 219 -4.19 8.12 -2.04
C ALA A 219 -3.31 7.63 -3.20
N TYR A 220 -2.80 6.40 -3.13
CA TYR A 220 -1.99 5.79 -4.19
C TYR A 220 -2.80 5.59 -5.47
N THR A 221 -4.03 5.06 -5.38
CA THR A 221 -4.90 4.87 -6.55
C THR A 221 -5.22 6.21 -7.23
N ALA A 222 -5.58 7.24 -6.46
CA ALA A 222 -5.87 8.55 -7.01
C ALA A 222 -4.62 9.21 -7.62
N ALA A 223 -3.50 9.23 -6.89
CA ALA A 223 -2.26 9.85 -7.36
C ALA A 223 -1.69 9.16 -8.61
N GLY A 224 -1.60 7.83 -8.59
CA GLY A 224 -1.10 7.05 -9.73
C GLY A 224 -1.95 7.23 -10.98
N SER A 225 -3.28 7.12 -10.86
CA SER A 225 -4.16 7.38 -12.00
C SER A 225 -4.09 8.82 -12.49
N PHE A 226 -4.00 9.81 -11.61
CA PHE A 226 -3.94 11.20 -12.01
C PHE A 226 -2.63 11.52 -12.74
N VAL A 227 -1.49 11.05 -12.22
CA VAL A 227 -0.19 11.24 -12.87
C VAL A 227 -0.14 10.52 -14.21
N LEU A 228 -0.69 9.30 -14.31
CA LEU A 228 -0.80 8.59 -15.59
C LEU A 228 -1.65 9.36 -16.60
N TRP A 229 -2.78 9.91 -16.18
CA TRP A 229 -3.63 10.74 -17.04
C TRP A 229 -2.91 12.02 -17.48
N LEU A 230 -2.15 12.65 -16.58
CA LEU A 230 -1.34 13.82 -16.89
C LEU A 230 -0.24 13.49 -17.91
N ALA A 231 0.45 12.36 -17.74
CA ALA A 231 1.45 11.87 -18.69
C ALA A 231 0.83 11.59 -20.07
N GLN A 232 -0.35 10.96 -20.13
CA GLN A 232 -1.03 10.65 -21.39
C GLN A 232 -1.56 11.89 -22.13
N THR A 233 -1.93 12.95 -21.40
CA THR A 233 -2.55 14.14 -22.00
C THR A 233 -1.58 15.31 -22.19
N ARG A 234 -0.52 15.41 -21.39
CA ARG A 234 0.48 16.50 -21.43
C ARG A 234 1.92 16.00 -21.65
N GLY A 235 2.15 14.68 -21.61
CA GLY A 235 3.45 14.07 -21.85
C GLY A 235 4.30 13.88 -20.60
N TRP A 236 5.19 12.88 -20.63
CA TRP A 236 6.12 12.58 -19.53
C TRP A 236 7.10 13.71 -19.24
N ALA A 237 7.47 14.53 -20.23
CA ALA A 237 8.31 15.71 -20.03
C ALA A 237 7.68 16.71 -19.05
N VAL A 238 6.36 16.89 -19.09
CA VAL A 238 5.63 17.77 -18.16
C VAL A 238 5.62 17.16 -16.75
N VAL A 239 5.45 15.85 -16.64
CA VAL A 239 5.50 15.13 -15.35
C VAL A 239 6.89 15.23 -14.72
N ALA A 240 7.96 15.07 -15.50
CA ALA A 240 9.33 15.22 -15.04
C ALA A 240 9.61 16.66 -14.55
N GLN A 241 9.17 17.69 -15.29
CA GLN A 241 9.29 19.09 -14.86
C GLN A 241 8.51 19.36 -13.58
N LEU A 242 7.30 18.79 -13.45
CA LEU A 242 6.48 18.91 -12.25
C LEU A 242 7.14 18.24 -11.03
N TYR A 243 7.79 17.10 -11.22
CA TYR A 243 8.57 16.46 -10.17
C TYR A 243 9.75 17.35 -9.75
N ALA A 244 10.55 17.82 -10.72
CA ALA A 244 11.73 18.65 -10.50
C ALA A 244 11.42 19.99 -9.81
N ASN A 245 10.26 20.60 -10.08
CA ASN A 245 9.88 21.88 -9.48
C ASN A 245 9.09 21.75 -8.16
N GLY A 246 9.06 20.55 -7.57
CA GLY A 246 8.42 20.30 -6.28
C GLY A 246 6.89 20.30 -6.31
N GLY A 247 6.29 20.09 -7.48
CA GLY A 247 4.83 20.00 -7.65
C GLY A 247 4.15 21.34 -7.92
N ASP A 248 4.83 22.30 -8.55
CA ASP A 248 4.20 23.55 -9.02
C ASP A 248 3.44 23.32 -10.34
N PHE A 249 2.19 22.87 -10.21
CA PHE A 249 1.31 22.55 -11.34
C PHE A 249 1.14 23.71 -12.31
N ARG A 250 0.98 24.94 -11.80
CA ARG A 250 0.75 26.11 -12.65
C ARG A 250 2.00 26.45 -13.46
N ALA A 251 3.18 26.28 -12.89
CA ALA A 251 4.44 26.48 -13.62
C ALA A 251 4.66 25.43 -14.72
N SER A 252 4.28 24.16 -14.50
CA SER A 252 4.51 23.08 -15.46
C SER A 252 3.41 22.94 -16.52
N THR A 253 2.15 23.22 -16.17
CA THR A 253 0.98 22.94 -17.01
C THR A 253 0.24 24.20 -17.45
N GLY A 254 0.49 25.35 -16.81
CA GLY A 254 -0.34 26.55 -16.93
C GLY A 254 -1.61 26.53 -16.08
N GLU A 255 -1.97 25.36 -15.54
CA GLU A 255 -3.21 25.09 -14.81
C GLU A 255 -2.93 24.78 -13.34
N SER A 256 -3.87 25.09 -12.46
CA SER A 256 -3.83 24.64 -11.08
C SER A 256 -4.23 23.17 -10.95
N VAL A 257 -3.82 22.54 -9.84
CA VAL A 257 -4.24 21.17 -9.51
C VAL A 257 -5.77 21.00 -9.50
N ALA A 258 -6.52 22.04 -9.11
CA ALA A 258 -7.98 22.00 -9.08
C ALA A 258 -8.61 22.03 -10.47
N GLU A 259 -8.02 22.78 -11.41
CA GLU A 259 -8.44 22.82 -12.82
C GLU A 259 -8.19 21.46 -13.47
N LEU A 260 -6.97 20.91 -13.28
CA LEU A 260 -6.60 19.57 -13.76
C LEU A 260 -7.45 18.46 -13.14
N GLU A 261 -7.82 18.58 -11.86
CA GLU A 261 -8.71 17.63 -11.20
C GLU A 261 -10.08 17.56 -11.88
N VAL A 262 -10.64 18.70 -12.29
CA VAL A 262 -11.93 18.72 -13.02
C VAL A 262 -11.83 17.96 -14.35
N GLU A 263 -10.76 18.18 -15.12
CA GLU A 263 -10.54 17.48 -16.38
C GLU A 263 -10.36 15.97 -16.20
N TRP A 264 -9.54 15.58 -15.22
CA TRP A 264 -9.30 14.17 -14.89
C TRP A 264 -10.58 13.46 -14.45
N LEU A 265 -11.42 14.10 -13.63
CA LEU A 265 -12.71 13.53 -13.23
C LEU A 265 -13.69 13.42 -14.40
N ALA A 266 -13.68 14.38 -15.32
CA ALA A 266 -14.47 14.29 -16.55
C ALA A 266 -14.00 13.12 -17.43
N PHE A 267 -12.70 12.81 -17.43
CA PHE A 267 -12.15 11.60 -18.06
C PHE A 267 -12.61 10.32 -17.34
N LEU A 268 -12.46 10.23 -16.02
CA LEU A 268 -12.84 9.04 -15.25
C LEU A 268 -14.32 8.66 -15.41
N ARG A 269 -15.22 9.66 -15.46
CA ARG A 269 -16.66 9.43 -15.63
C ARG A 269 -17.03 8.79 -16.96
N LYS A 270 -16.17 8.87 -17.98
CA LYS A 270 -16.39 8.24 -19.30
C LYS A 270 -16.01 6.77 -19.32
N ILE A 271 -15.27 6.29 -18.33
CA ILE A 271 -14.81 4.90 -18.28
C ILE A 271 -16.00 3.99 -17.96
N PRO A 272 -16.36 3.04 -18.84
CA PRO A 272 -17.41 2.08 -18.55
C PRO A 272 -16.92 1.12 -17.45
N LEU A 273 -17.75 0.88 -16.42
CA LEU A 273 -17.45 -0.09 -15.36
C LEU A 273 -18.68 -0.93 -15.11
N ARG A 274 -18.48 -2.23 -14.87
CA ARG A 274 -19.56 -3.14 -14.48
C ARG A 274 -19.87 -2.92 -13.00
N GLN A 275 -21.13 -3.11 -12.61
CA GLN A 275 -21.53 -2.96 -11.21
C GLN A 275 -20.76 -3.94 -10.29
N GLN A 276 -20.56 -5.18 -10.77
CA GLN A 276 -19.80 -6.21 -10.07
C GLN A 276 -18.35 -5.76 -9.72
N ASP A 277 -17.70 -5.00 -10.60
CA ASP A 277 -16.34 -4.49 -10.35
C ASP A 277 -16.33 -3.43 -9.25
N ILE A 278 -17.36 -2.58 -9.21
CA ILE A 278 -17.53 -1.55 -8.18
C ILE A 278 -17.75 -2.22 -6.82
N ASP A 279 -18.65 -3.20 -6.77
CA ASP A 279 -19.01 -3.90 -5.54
C ASP A 279 -17.81 -4.69 -4.99
N ALA A 280 -17.04 -5.37 -5.86
CA ALA A 280 -15.84 -6.10 -5.48
C ALA A 280 -14.75 -5.18 -4.89
N GLN A 281 -14.55 -3.99 -5.44
CA GLN A 281 -13.53 -3.05 -4.95
C GLN A 281 -13.99 -2.22 -3.72
N ALA A 282 -15.29 -2.17 -3.41
CA ALA A 282 -15.82 -1.36 -2.31
C ALA A 282 -15.12 -1.64 -0.98
N GLN A 283 -14.84 -2.92 -0.71
CA GLN A 283 -14.12 -3.40 0.47
C GLN A 283 -12.68 -2.89 0.54
N ARG A 284 -11.95 -2.90 -0.59
CA ARG A 284 -10.56 -2.44 -0.66
C ARG A 284 -10.43 -0.97 -0.25
N PHE A 285 -11.43 -0.17 -0.60
CA PHE A 285 -11.45 1.25 -0.30
C PHE A 285 -12.13 1.60 1.03
N GLU A 286 -12.81 0.69 1.73
CA GLU A 286 -13.30 0.96 3.09
C GLU A 286 -12.18 1.21 4.10
N ARG A 287 -10.99 0.62 3.89
CA ARG A 287 -9.86 0.73 4.80
C ARG A 287 -9.46 2.19 5.06
N GLY A 288 -9.42 2.58 6.35
CA GLY A 288 -9.03 3.92 6.81
C GLY A 288 -7.52 4.21 6.75
N SER A 289 -7.13 5.42 7.18
CA SER A 289 -5.73 5.89 7.16
C SER A 289 -4.85 5.14 8.15
N VAL A 290 -3.56 5.01 7.81
CA VAL A 290 -2.54 4.41 8.70
C VAL A 290 -2.38 5.23 9.98
N PHE A 291 -2.65 6.55 9.92
CA PHE A 291 -2.56 7.45 11.07
C PHE A 291 -3.77 7.37 12.01
N SER A 292 -4.86 6.72 11.60
CA SER A 292 -6.02 6.44 12.45
C SER A 292 -5.98 5.04 13.08
N ARG A 293 -4.92 4.25 12.86
CA ARG A 293 -4.82 2.85 13.32
C ARG A 293 -3.98 2.69 14.60
N PRO A 294 -4.22 1.63 15.38
CA PRO A 294 -3.17 1.08 16.22
C PRO A 294 -1.97 0.68 15.34
N CYS A 295 -0.75 0.93 15.81
CA CYS A 295 0.50 0.79 15.05
C CYS A 295 0.50 -0.44 14.11
N ALA A 296 0.59 -0.21 12.79
CA ALA A 296 0.54 -1.26 11.77
C ALA A 296 1.58 -2.37 12.00
N HIS A 297 2.73 -2.04 12.58
CA HIS A 297 3.75 -3.01 12.95
C HIS A 297 3.28 -3.98 14.06
N ARG A 298 2.47 -3.50 15.02
CA ARG A 298 1.87 -4.35 16.07
C ARG A 298 0.89 -5.34 15.46
N VAL A 299 0.04 -4.89 14.55
CA VAL A 299 -0.93 -5.74 13.81
C VAL A 299 -0.16 -6.80 13.00
N ALA A 300 0.83 -6.37 12.23
CA ALA A 300 1.61 -7.27 11.37
C ALA A 300 2.40 -8.32 12.18
N ARG A 301 2.86 -7.97 13.38
CA ARG A 301 3.49 -8.89 14.33
C ARG A 301 2.48 -9.89 14.89
N LEU A 302 1.32 -9.42 15.36
CA LEU A 302 0.25 -10.28 15.89
C LEU A 302 -0.25 -11.28 14.85
N MET A 303 -0.41 -10.88 13.58
CA MET A 303 -0.77 -11.81 12.50
C MET A 303 0.29 -12.90 12.31
N ALA A 304 1.57 -12.52 12.36
CA ALA A 304 2.68 -13.46 12.21
C ALA A 304 2.82 -14.39 13.43
N ASP A 305 2.58 -13.87 14.64
CA ASP A 305 2.56 -14.65 15.88
C ASP A 305 1.39 -15.63 15.88
N ALA A 306 0.17 -15.19 15.55
CA ALA A 306 -1.01 -16.03 15.44
C ALA A 306 -0.81 -17.16 14.41
N GLY A 307 -0.28 -16.85 13.23
CA GLY A 307 0.01 -17.83 12.19
C GLY A 307 1.06 -18.87 12.61
N ARG A 308 2.16 -18.43 13.26
CA ARG A 308 3.20 -19.34 13.76
C ARG A 308 2.69 -20.23 14.89
N ALA A 309 2.00 -19.65 15.86
CA ALA A 309 1.41 -20.38 16.98
C ALA A 309 0.42 -21.43 16.48
N ARG A 310 -0.41 -21.09 15.48
CA ARG A 310 -1.32 -22.03 14.82
C ARG A 310 -0.61 -23.21 14.18
N ILE A 311 0.48 -22.97 13.43
CA ILE A 311 1.29 -24.05 12.82
C ILE A 311 1.92 -24.95 13.90
N ARG A 312 2.36 -24.37 15.01
CA ARG A 312 2.99 -25.08 16.13
C ARG A 312 2.01 -25.76 17.09
N GLN A 313 0.70 -25.64 16.85
CA GLN A 313 -0.35 -26.11 17.76
C GLN A 313 -0.30 -25.46 19.15
N GLU A 314 0.22 -24.23 19.24
CA GLU A 314 0.22 -23.40 20.45
C GLU A 314 -1.14 -22.66 20.54
N GLN A 315 -2.20 -23.39 20.89
CA GLN A 315 -3.59 -22.91 20.86
C GLN A 315 -3.81 -21.58 21.58
N ASP A 316 -3.40 -21.48 22.85
CA ASP A 316 -3.65 -20.29 23.67
C ASP A 316 -3.02 -19.04 23.05
N LEU A 317 -1.77 -19.14 22.61
CA LEU A 317 -1.05 -18.02 22.01
C LEU A 317 -1.66 -17.58 20.67
N ALA A 318 -2.11 -18.54 19.86
CA ALA A 318 -2.75 -18.24 18.58
C ALA A 318 -4.10 -17.52 18.78
N LEU A 319 -4.94 -18.05 19.68
CA LEU A 319 -6.25 -17.47 19.98
C LEU A 319 -6.10 -16.09 20.64
N GLU A 320 -5.19 -15.92 21.60
CA GLU A 320 -4.94 -14.62 22.25
C GLU A 320 -4.46 -13.57 21.22
N SER A 321 -3.53 -13.95 20.33
CA SER A 321 -3.03 -13.07 19.28
C SER A 321 -4.13 -12.67 18.29
N GLN A 322 -5.00 -13.61 17.91
CA GLN A 322 -6.10 -13.39 16.99
C GLN A 322 -7.25 -12.57 17.61
N GLN A 323 -7.58 -12.81 18.89
CA GLN A 323 -8.53 -11.99 19.66
C GLN A 323 -8.02 -10.56 19.83
N THR A 324 -6.71 -10.40 20.05
CA THR A 324 -6.07 -9.09 20.10
C THR A 324 -6.22 -8.37 18.76
N LEU A 325 -6.03 -9.05 17.62
CA LEU A 325 -6.29 -8.48 16.28
C LEU A 325 -7.74 -8.00 16.12
N CYS A 326 -8.70 -8.83 16.52
CA CYS A 326 -10.13 -8.46 16.50
C CYS A 326 -10.43 -7.21 17.34
N SER A 327 -9.72 -7.05 18.47
CA SER A 327 -9.93 -5.92 19.38
C SER A 327 -9.28 -4.62 18.89
N ILE A 328 -8.12 -4.70 18.23
CA ILE A 328 -7.39 -3.50 17.76
C ILE A 328 -7.82 -3.05 16.35
N GLU A 329 -8.33 -3.95 15.53
CA GLU A 329 -8.90 -3.64 14.21
C GLU A 329 -10.33 -4.21 14.10
N PRO A 330 -11.28 -3.69 14.91
CA PRO A 330 -12.65 -4.21 14.94
C PRO A 330 -13.35 -4.08 13.60
N GLU A 331 -12.98 -3.12 12.76
CA GLU A 331 -13.51 -2.88 11.43
C GLU A 331 -12.98 -3.84 10.34
N HIS A 332 -12.15 -4.83 10.69
CA HIS A 332 -11.60 -5.81 9.74
C HIS A 332 -12.26 -7.20 9.92
N PRO A 333 -13.30 -7.55 9.13
CA PRO A 333 -14.02 -8.82 9.25
C PRO A 333 -13.13 -10.06 9.13
N GLY A 334 -12.07 -9.98 8.33
CA GLY A 334 -11.10 -11.08 8.16
C GLY A 334 -10.45 -11.55 9.46
N HIS A 335 -10.27 -10.68 10.46
CA HIS A 335 -9.71 -11.10 11.75
C HIS A 335 -10.69 -11.99 12.52
N PHE A 336 -11.99 -11.70 12.42
CA PHE A 336 -13.05 -12.48 13.07
C PHE A 336 -13.27 -13.83 12.38
N LEU A 337 -13.19 -13.89 11.04
CA LEU A 337 -13.18 -15.16 10.29
C LEU A 337 -11.98 -16.03 10.68
N GLY A 338 -10.79 -15.42 10.80
CA GLY A 338 -9.59 -16.10 11.28
C GLY A 338 -9.74 -16.65 12.71
N LEU A 339 -10.36 -15.88 13.61
CA LEU A 339 -10.66 -16.32 14.97
C LEU A 339 -11.62 -17.52 14.98
N ALA A 340 -12.74 -17.42 14.26
CA ALA A 340 -13.71 -18.50 14.15
C ALA A 340 -13.09 -19.78 13.56
N SER A 341 -12.20 -19.65 12.58
CA SER A 341 -11.50 -20.77 11.97
C SER A 341 -10.57 -21.48 12.98
N MET A 342 -9.81 -20.71 13.75
CA MET A 342 -8.94 -21.24 14.80
C MET A 342 -9.74 -21.91 15.92
N GLN A 343 -10.86 -21.31 16.35
CA GLN A 343 -11.76 -21.89 17.35
C GLN A 343 -12.30 -23.25 16.87
N ALA A 344 -12.82 -23.31 15.65
CA ALA A 344 -13.34 -24.55 15.08
C ALA A 344 -12.24 -25.62 14.93
N GLN A 345 -11.04 -25.24 14.48
CA GLN A 345 -9.89 -26.12 14.34
C GLN A 345 -9.51 -26.81 15.66
N TRP A 346 -9.61 -26.10 16.80
CA TRP A 346 -9.30 -26.64 18.12
C TRP A 346 -10.54 -27.13 18.89
N GLY A 347 -11.66 -27.36 18.20
CA GLY A 347 -12.86 -27.99 18.75
C GLY A 347 -13.80 -27.06 19.53
N ASP A 348 -13.50 -25.75 19.60
CA ASP A 348 -14.41 -24.73 20.14
C ASP A 348 -15.45 -24.32 19.08
N LEU A 349 -16.32 -25.26 18.71
CA LEU A 349 -17.36 -25.05 17.70
C LEU A 349 -18.39 -24.01 18.17
N ALA A 350 -18.69 -23.99 19.47
CA ALA A 350 -19.62 -23.02 20.05
C ALA A 350 -19.06 -21.59 19.98
N GLY A 351 -17.78 -21.40 20.31
CA GLY A 351 -17.11 -20.12 20.18
C GLY A 351 -16.98 -19.66 18.73
N ALA A 352 -16.66 -20.58 17.81
CA ALA A 352 -16.62 -20.28 16.38
C ALA A 352 -17.98 -19.78 15.86
N ALA A 353 -19.07 -20.48 16.21
CA ALA A 353 -20.42 -20.09 15.85
C ALA A 353 -20.80 -18.71 16.42
N ALA A 354 -20.46 -18.43 17.68
CA ALA A 354 -20.72 -17.14 18.30
C ALA A 354 -19.96 -15.99 17.61
N THR A 355 -18.68 -16.21 17.25
CA THR A 355 -17.88 -15.22 16.51
C THR A 355 -18.49 -14.93 15.14
N LEU A 356 -18.93 -15.96 14.40
CA LEU A 356 -19.57 -15.82 13.10
C LEU A 356 -20.94 -15.14 13.19
N GLU A 357 -21.73 -15.42 14.24
CA GLU A 357 -23.02 -14.74 14.49
C GLU A 357 -22.83 -13.25 14.76
N ALA A 358 -21.89 -12.90 15.64
CA ALA A 358 -21.57 -11.52 15.93
C ALA A 358 -21.04 -10.78 14.70
N LEU A 359 -20.32 -11.48 13.80
CA LEU A 359 -19.86 -10.90 12.55
C LEU A 359 -21.01 -10.71 11.57
N ALA A 360 -21.87 -11.71 11.37
CA ALA A 360 -23.02 -11.67 10.45
C ALA A 360 -24.00 -10.52 10.76
N GLY A 361 -24.16 -10.17 12.04
CA GLY A 361 -25.02 -9.09 12.50
C GLY A 361 -24.54 -7.68 12.19
N ARG A 362 -23.42 -7.51 11.46
CA ARG A 362 -22.90 -6.20 11.08
C ARG A 362 -23.50 -5.66 9.79
N ASP A 363 -23.83 -4.37 9.81
CA ASP A 363 -24.44 -3.67 8.68
C ASP A 363 -23.43 -3.28 7.59
N ASP A 364 -22.14 -3.16 7.93
CA ASP A 364 -21.06 -2.69 7.05
C ASP A 364 -20.40 -3.81 6.21
N LEU A 365 -20.99 -5.02 6.19
CA LEU A 365 -20.45 -6.15 5.44
C LEU A 365 -20.86 -6.15 3.98
N THR A 366 -19.86 -6.36 3.12
CA THR A 366 -20.02 -6.62 1.68
C THR A 366 -20.64 -8.00 1.41
N SER A 367 -21.21 -8.20 0.22
CA SER A 367 -21.74 -9.51 -0.20
C SER A 367 -20.70 -10.62 -0.11
N VAL A 368 -19.44 -10.33 -0.49
CA VAL A 368 -18.30 -11.27 -0.36
C VAL A 368 -18.13 -11.74 1.08
N TYR A 369 -18.14 -10.84 2.07
CA TYR A 369 -18.01 -11.26 3.46
C TYR A 369 -19.24 -11.99 3.96
N ARG A 370 -20.45 -11.63 3.49
CA ARG A 370 -21.67 -12.37 3.82
C ARG A 370 -21.61 -13.80 3.28
N ALA A 371 -21.13 -14.00 2.05
CA ALA A 371 -20.89 -15.31 1.46
C ALA A 371 -19.86 -16.13 2.28
N LEU A 372 -18.70 -15.54 2.59
CA LEU A 372 -17.65 -16.21 3.38
C LEU A 372 -18.11 -16.57 4.80
N ILE A 373 -18.94 -15.73 5.42
CA ILE A 373 -19.52 -16.03 6.74
C ILE A 373 -20.47 -17.22 6.65
N GLU A 374 -21.35 -17.26 5.65
CA GLU A 374 -22.27 -18.39 5.47
C GLU A 374 -21.53 -19.68 5.09
N GLU A 375 -20.50 -19.61 4.23
CA GLU A 375 -19.62 -20.75 3.93
C GLU A 375 -18.98 -21.30 5.22
N GLN A 376 -18.37 -20.42 6.02
CA GLN A 376 -17.69 -20.84 7.26
C GLN A 376 -18.67 -21.32 8.35
N ARG A 377 -19.90 -20.79 8.38
CA ARG A 377 -21.00 -21.33 9.20
C ARG A 377 -21.36 -22.75 8.74
N GLY A 378 -21.40 -22.98 7.43
CA GLY A 378 -21.58 -24.31 6.83
C GLY A 378 -20.49 -25.28 7.28
N ASP A 379 -19.22 -24.88 7.19
CA ASP A 379 -18.08 -25.69 7.62
C ASP A 379 -18.16 -26.02 9.12
N THR A 380 -18.48 -25.03 9.95
CA THR A 380 -18.62 -25.21 11.41
C THR A 380 -19.77 -26.15 11.75
N ALA A 381 -20.91 -26.04 11.05
CA ALA A 381 -22.05 -26.94 11.19
C ALA A 381 -21.73 -28.37 10.73
N MET A 382 -20.97 -28.51 9.64
CA MET A 382 -20.50 -29.80 9.14
C MET A 382 -19.60 -30.49 10.17
N LEU A 383 -18.64 -29.75 10.76
CA LEU A 383 -17.78 -30.25 11.83
C LEU A 383 -18.56 -30.64 13.10
N ALA A 384 -19.68 -29.97 13.38
CA ALA A 384 -20.59 -30.30 14.47
C ALA A 384 -21.53 -31.49 14.17
N GLY A 385 -21.52 -32.02 12.95
CA GLY A 385 -22.43 -33.08 12.49
C GLY A 385 -23.85 -32.61 12.14
N ALA A 386 -24.09 -31.30 12.09
CA ALA A 386 -25.37 -30.69 11.72
C ALA A 386 -25.48 -30.53 10.19
N LEU A 387 -25.61 -31.66 9.47
CA LEU A 387 -25.52 -31.70 8.00
C LEU A 387 -26.65 -30.94 7.28
N ALA A 388 -27.85 -30.91 7.86
CA ALA A 388 -28.97 -30.16 7.28
C ALA A 388 -28.68 -28.65 7.32
N ASP A 389 -28.31 -28.14 8.50
CA ASP A 389 -27.90 -26.75 8.70
C ASP A 389 -26.72 -26.38 7.81
N ALA A 390 -25.71 -27.25 7.69
CA ALA A 390 -24.57 -27.01 6.81
C ALA A 390 -25.01 -26.80 5.35
N GLY A 391 -25.94 -27.63 4.86
CA GLY A 391 -26.51 -27.50 3.52
C GLY A 391 -27.23 -26.18 3.28
N GLU A 392 -28.03 -25.72 4.25
CA GLU A 392 -28.71 -24.42 4.17
C GLU A 392 -27.73 -23.25 4.12
N ARG A 393 -26.66 -23.32 4.92
CA ARG A 393 -25.61 -22.28 4.96
C ARG A 393 -24.82 -22.19 3.67
N TYR A 394 -24.43 -23.32 3.08
CA TYR A 394 -23.78 -23.32 1.77
C TYR A 394 -24.69 -22.81 0.66
N ALA A 395 -25.99 -23.13 0.70
CA ALA A 395 -26.95 -22.59 -0.25
C ALA A 395 -27.06 -21.06 -0.13
N ALA A 396 -27.17 -20.53 1.10
CA ALA A 396 -27.21 -19.10 1.36
C ALA A 396 -25.93 -18.38 0.91
N ALA A 397 -24.76 -19.03 1.02
CA ALA A 397 -23.49 -18.46 0.54
C ALA A 397 -23.49 -18.21 -0.98
N LEU A 398 -24.25 -18.98 -1.77
CA LEU A 398 -24.37 -18.83 -3.22
C LEU A 398 -25.34 -17.71 -3.65
N GLU A 399 -26.13 -17.16 -2.73
CA GLU A 399 -27.11 -16.09 -3.00
C GLU A 399 -26.50 -14.68 -2.94
N TYR A 400 -25.27 -14.55 -2.44
CA TYR A 400 -24.49 -13.31 -2.36
C TYR A 400 -23.50 -13.19 -3.51
#